data_AF-A0AAW5N0K7-F1
#
_entry.id   AF-A0AAW5N0K7-F1
#
_cell.length_a   1.000
_cell.length_b   1.000
_cell.length_c   1.000
_cell.angle_alpha   90.00
_cell.angle_beta   90.00
_cell.angle_gamma   90.00
#
_symmetry.space_group_name_H-M   'P 1'
#
loop_
_entity.id
_entity.type
_entity.pdbx_description
1 polymer ?
#
loop_
_entity_poly.entity_id
_entity_poly.type
_entity_poly.pdbx_seq_one_letter_code
_entity_poly.pdbx_strand_id
1 'polypeptide(L)'
;ADYAKLRPAFDRKHGTVTAANSTPLTDGAAAVILMTESRAKELGLVPLGYLRSYAFTAIDVWQDMLLGPAWSTPLALERAGLTMSDLTLIDMHEAFAAQTLANIQLLGS
;
A
#
# COMPACT_ATOMS: atom_id res chain seq x y z
N ALA A 1 -7.62 -15.11 -21.84
CA ALA A 1 -7.12 -16.31 -21.14
C ALA A 1 -7.80 -16.36 -19.77
N ASP A 2 -8.21 -17.54 -19.32
CA ASP A 2 -8.93 -17.69 -18.05
C ASP A 2 -7.93 -17.77 -16.89
N TYR A 3 -7.94 -16.77 -16.01
CA TYR A 3 -7.02 -16.68 -14.86
C TYR A 3 -7.08 -17.94 -13.97
N ALA A 4 -8.24 -18.59 -13.87
CA ALA A 4 -8.44 -19.78 -13.06
C ALA A 4 -7.68 -21.02 -13.58
N LYS A 5 -7.22 -21.01 -14.84
CA LYS A 5 -6.46 -22.13 -15.44
C LYS A 5 -4.95 -22.05 -15.18
N LEU A 6 -4.46 -20.95 -14.60
CA LEU A 6 -3.04 -20.79 -14.31
C LEU A 6 -2.63 -21.64 -13.12
N ARG A 7 -1.46 -22.27 -13.24
CA ARG A 7 -0.89 -23.07 -12.16
C ARG A 7 -0.39 -22.15 -11.04
N PRO A 8 -0.53 -22.55 -9.76
CA PRO A 8 0.08 -21.82 -8.65
C PRO A 8 1.60 -21.68 -8.79
N ALA A 9 2.13 -20.51 -8.43
CA ALA A 9 3.55 -20.19 -8.58
C ALA A 9 4.38 -20.59 -7.37
N PHE A 10 3.82 -20.49 -6.15
CA PHE A 10 4.52 -20.69 -4.88
C PHE A 10 4.24 -22.09 -4.30
N ASP A 11 3.06 -22.31 -3.70
CA ASP A 11 2.60 -23.66 -3.35
C ASP A 11 1.94 -24.31 -4.57
N ARG A 12 2.67 -25.23 -5.20
CA ARG A 12 2.25 -25.92 -6.43
C ARG A 12 1.11 -26.93 -6.25
N LYS A 13 0.79 -27.31 -5.02
CA LYS A 13 -0.25 -28.32 -4.72
C LYS A 13 -1.56 -27.68 -4.27
N HIS A 14 -1.48 -26.71 -3.36
CA HIS A 14 -2.66 -26.13 -2.71
C HIS A 14 -2.71 -24.59 -2.77
N GLY A 15 -1.74 -23.94 -3.43
CA GLY A 15 -1.66 -22.49 -3.49
C GLY A 15 -2.71 -21.83 -4.37
N THR A 16 -3.02 -20.58 -4.03
CA THR A 16 -3.95 -19.71 -4.78
C THR A 16 -3.24 -18.59 -5.54
N VAL A 17 -1.95 -18.36 -5.24
CA VAL A 17 -1.14 -17.33 -5.87
C VAL A 17 -0.51 -17.88 -7.15
N THR A 18 -0.77 -17.18 -8.26
CA THR A 18 -0.31 -17.49 -9.62
C THR A 18 0.46 -16.30 -10.19
N ALA A 19 1.16 -16.51 -11.31
CA ALA A 19 1.88 -15.43 -11.98
C ALA A 19 0.98 -14.24 -12.37
N ALA A 20 -0.31 -14.47 -12.66
CA ALA A 20 -1.21 -13.42 -13.11
C ALA A 20 -1.88 -12.63 -11.98
N ASN A 21 -1.79 -13.08 -10.74
CA ASN A 21 -2.28 -12.36 -9.56
C ASN A 21 -1.14 -11.92 -8.62
N SER A 22 0.08 -11.88 -9.17
CA SER A 22 1.32 -11.42 -8.52
C SER A 22 1.88 -10.26 -9.32
N THR A 23 2.58 -9.34 -8.64
CA THR A 23 3.36 -8.32 -9.34
C THR A 23 4.55 -8.94 -10.08
N PRO A 24 4.88 -8.50 -11.31
CA PRO A 24 6.08 -8.96 -12.02
C PRO A 24 7.35 -8.24 -11.54
N LEU A 25 8.51 -8.73 -11.95
CA LEU A 25 9.75 -7.95 -11.86
C LEU A 25 9.65 -6.74 -12.81
N THR A 26 9.98 -5.57 -12.30
CA THR A 26 9.86 -4.30 -13.03
C THR A 26 11.12 -3.44 -12.84
N ASP A 27 11.50 -2.72 -13.88
CA ASP A 27 12.53 -1.69 -13.85
C ASP A 27 11.85 -0.31 -13.97
N GLY A 28 12.18 0.63 -13.08
CA GLY A 28 11.57 1.96 -13.07
C GLY A 28 12.23 2.94 -12.09
N ALA A 29 11.91 4.23 -12.23
CA ALA A 29 12.41 5.29 -11.35
C ALA A 29 11.33 6.38 -11.15
N ALA A 30 11.37 7.05 -9.99
CA ALA A 30 10.50 8.17 -9.66
C ALA A 30 11.26 9.24 -8.86
N ALA A 31 10.80 10.49 -8.92
CA ALA A 31 11.35 11.60 -8.16
C ALA A 31 10.22 12.48 -7.60
N VAL A 32 10.38 12.95 -6.36
CA VAL A 32 9.46 13.88 -5.68
C VAL A 32 10.28 14.98 -5.04
N ILE A 33 9.86 16.24 -5.22
CA ILE A 33 10.44 17.39 -4.55
C ILE A 33 9.56 17.76 -3.36
N LEU A 34 10.14 17.76 -2.16
CA LEU A 34 9.48 18.16 -0.92
C LEU A 34 10.13 19.43 -0.37
N MET A 35 9.31 20.32 0.17
CA MET A 35 9.76 21.53 0.85
C MET A 35 8.70 21.98 1.86
N THR A 36 9.07 22.90 2.74
CA THR A 36 8.09 23.56 3.61
C THR A 36 7.16 24.44 2.78
N GLU A 37 5.92 24.63 3.26
CA GLU A 37 4.96 25.52 2.59
C GLU A 37 5.49 26.95 2.49
N SER A 38 6.23 27.43 3.51
CA SER A 38 6.86 28.75 3.48
C SER A 38 7.84 28.89 2.31
N ARG A 39 8.66 27.87 2.05
CA ARG A 39 9.61 27.89 0.95
C ARG A 39 8.92 27.83 -0.41
N ALA A 40 7.87 27.02 -0.52
CA ALA A 40 7.03 27.00 -1.73
C ALA A 40 6.44 28.40 -2.02
N LYS A 41 5.94 29.11 -0.99
CA LYS A 41 5.42 30.47 -1.12
C LYS A 41 6.49 31.48 -1.55
N GLU A 42 7.67 31.46 -0.93
CA GLU A 42 8.80 32.32 -1.33
C GLU A 42 9.21 32.14 -2.79
N LEU A 43 9.16 30.89 -3.27
CA LEU A 43 9.52 30.53 -4.64
C LEU A 43 8.36 30.71 -5.65
N GLY A 44 7.15 31.10 -5.20
CA GLY A 44 5.97 31.21 -6.05
C GLY A 44 5.47 29.88 -6.62
N LEU A 45 5.76 28.76 -5.95
CA LEU A 45 5.36 27.42 -6.37
C LEU A 45 4.00 27.06 -5.79
N VAL A 46 3.15 26.41 -6.59
CA VAL A 46 1.85 25.87 -6.16
C VAL A 46 2.03 24.43 -5.68
N PRO A 47 1.80 24.10 -4.40
CA PRO A 47 1.91 22.73 -3.89
C PRO A 47 0.90 21.79 -4.55
N LEU A 48 1.34 20.59 -4.97
CA LEU A 48 0.46 19.54 -5.48
C LEU A 48 -0.29 18.78 -4.38
N GLY A 49 0.23 18.81 -3.16
CA GLY A 49 -0.32 18.11 -2.02
C GLY A 49 0.53 18.33 -0.77
N TYR A 50 0.10 17.74 0.34
CA TYR A 50 0.79 17.86 1.62
C TYR A 50 0.96 16.47 2.26
N LEU A 51 2.12 16.22 2.84
CA LEU A 51 2.32 15.08 3.73
C LEU A 51 1.71 15.40 5.10
N ARG A 52 0.57 14.78 5.43
CA ARG A 52 -0.13 15.02 6.70
C ARG A 52 0.43 14.19 7.85
N SER A 53 0.68 12.91 7.62
CA SER A 53 1.28 12.00 8.59
C SER A 53 1.97 10.84 7.88
N TYR A 54 2.75 10.09 8.64
CA TYR A 54 3.30 8.80 8.22
C TYR A 54 3.49 7.92 9.46
N ALA A 55 3.53 6.60 9.25
CA ALA A 55 3.77 5.63 10.31
C ALA A 55 4.60 4.46 9.80
N PHE A 56 5.41 3.91 10.70
CA PHE A 56 6.15 2.68 10.51
C PHE A 56 5.76 1.72 11.62
N THR A 57 5.45 0.49 11.26
CA THR A 57 5.11 -0.61 12.18
C THR A 57 5.92 -1.84 11.81
N ALA A 58 6.06 -2.76 12.74
CA ALA A 58 6.68 -4.05 12.50
C ALA A 58 5.74 -5.17 12.98
N ILE A 59 5.75 -6.27 12.25
CA ILE A 59 5.01 -7.50 12.57
C ILE A 59 5.93 -8.70 12.44
N ASP A 60 5.49 -9.80 13.03
CA ASP A 60 6.18 -11.08 12.90
C ASP A 60 6.17 -11.58 11.44
N VAL A 61 7.25 -12.24 11.03
CA VAL A 61 7.48 -12.65 9.63
C VAL A 61 6.98 -14.05 9.31
N TRP A 62 6.59 -14.84 10.32
CA TRP A 62 6.33 -16.26 10.14
C TRP A 62 4.95 -16.56 9.54
N GLN A 63 3.95 -15.71 9.80
CA GLN A 63 2.56 -15.94 9.36
C GLN A 63 1.98 -14.76 8.59
N ASP A 64 2.11 -13.55 9.15
CA ASP A 64 1.32 -12.39 8.71
C ASP A 64 2.15 -11.28 8.06
N MET A 65 3.37 -11.59 7.62
CA MET A 65 4.38 -10.63 7.15
C MET A 65 3.85 -9.56 6.17
N LEU A 66 2.84 -9.90 5.37
CA LEU A 66 2.27 -9.03 4.33
C LEU A 66 1.10 -8.15 4.81
N LEU A 67 0.77 -8.17 6.11
CA LEU A 67 -0.29 -7.35 6.73
C LEU A 67 0.21 -5.99 7.25
N GLY A 68 1.38 -5.53 6.79
CA GLY A 68 1.94 -4.23 7.16
C GLY A 68 0.96 -3.05 7.01
N PRO A 69 0.22 -2.92 5.89
CA PRO A 69 -0.78 -1.86 5.71
C PRO A 69 -1.89 -1.88 6.77
N ALA A 70 -2.38 -3.05 7.18
CA ALA A 70 -3.40 -3.17 8.22
C ALA A 70 -2.96 -2.62 9.58
N TRP A 71 -1.66 -2.60 9.88
CA TRP A 71 -1.12 -2.05 11.13
C TRP A 71 -0.63 -0.61 11.03
N SER A 72 0.00 -0.24 9.91
CA SER A 72 0.57 1.10 9.72
C SER A 72 -0.49 2.14 9.36
N THR A 73 -1.56 1.76 8.64
CA THR A 73 -2.61 2.69 8.21
C THR A 73 -3.38 3.28 9.40
N PRO A 74 -3.88 2.51 10.38
CA PRO A 74 -4.58 3.08 11.54
C PRO A 74 -3.71 4.08 12.32
N LEU A 75 -2.43 3.76 12.52
CA LEU A 75 -1.49 4.64 13.23
C LEU A 75 -1.19 5.93 12.44
N ALA A 76 -1.07 5.86 11.11
CA ALA A 76 -0.91 7.05 10.28
C ALA A 76 -2.16 7.93 10.33
N LEU A 77 -3.35 7.34 10.26
CA LEU A 77 -4.62 8.07 10.35
C LEU A 77 -4.83 8.71 11.72
N GLU A 78 -4.55 8.00 12.81
CA GLU A 78 -4.59 8.54 14.17
C GLU A 78 -3.68 9.78 14.30
N ARG A 79 -2.43 9.69 13.80
CA ARG A 79 -1.49 10.82 13.80
C ARG A 79 -1.96 12.01 12.96
N ALA A 80 -2.76 11.77 11.92
CA ALA A 80 -3.36 12.82 11.10
C ALA A 80 -4.68 13.35 11.69
N GLY A 81 -5.24 12.71 12.74
CA GLY A 81 -6.58 13.00 13.24
C GLY A 81 -7.67 12.67 12.22
N LEU A 82 -7.46 11.64 11.40
CA LEU A 82 -8.37 11.18 10.35
C LEU A 82 -8.88 9.77 10.63
N THR A 83 -9.93 9.39 9.93
CA THR A 83 -10.53 8.05 9.92
C THR A 83 -10.56 7.51 8.49
N MET A 84 -10.82 6.20 8.34
CA MET A 84 -10.96 5.59 7.01
C MET A 84 -12.07 6.24 6.17
N SER A 85 -13.15 6.74 6.79
CA SER A 85 -14.24 7.45 6.10
C SER A 85 -13.86 8.82 5.56
N ASP A 86 -12.76 9.42 6.03
CA ASP A 86 -12.27 10.69 5.51
C ASP A 86 -11.45 10.51 4.22
N LEU A 87 -11.04 9.28 3.91
CA LEU A 87 -10.26 8.97 2.72
C LEU A 87 -11.18 8.84 1.50
N THR A 88 -10.85 9.57 0.44
CA THR A 88 -11.53 9.46 -0.86
C THR A 88 -10.81 8.54 -1.84
N LEU A 89 -9.54 8.24 -1.57
CA LEU A 89 -8.68 7.35 -2.34
C LEU A 89 -7.73 6.62 -1.40
N ILE A 90 -7.60 5.31 -1.61
CA ILE A 90 -6.58 4.47 -0.97
C ILE A 90 -5.68 3.98 -2.09
N ASP A 91 -4.43 4.44 -2.09
CA ASP A 91 -3.38 3.93 -2.96
C ASP A 91 -2.51 2.96 -2.14
N MET A 92 -2.50 1.69 -2.51
CA MET A 92 -1.83 0.61 -1.79
C MET A 92 -0.95 -0.17 -2.74
N HIS A 93 0.27 -0.49 -2.30
CA HIS A 93 1.15 -1.39 -3.04
C HIS A 93 0.53 -2.80 -3.15
N GLU A 94 0.32 -3.25 -4.39
CA GLU A 94 -0.30 -4.55 -4.71
C GLU A 94 0.76 -5.62 -4.97
N ALA A 95 1.38 -6.15 -3.91
CA ALA A 95 2.38 -7.21 -4.07
C ALA A 95 1.76 -8.49 -4.67
N PHE A 96 0.59 -8.85 -4.16
CA PHE A 96 -0.23 -9.98 -4.61
C PHE A 96 -1.71 -9.66 -4.42
N ALA A 97 -2.58 -10.14 -5.31
CA ALA A 97 -4.02 -9.94 -5.14
C ALA A 97 -4.53 -10.48 -3.78
N ALA A 98 -4.02 -11.64 -3.34
CA ALA A 98 -4.37 -12.21 -2.04
C ALA A 98 -3.96 -11.30 -0.87
N GLN A 99 -2.79 -10.66 -0.96
CA GLN A 99 -2.30 -9.73 0.06
C GLN A 99 -3.15 -8.45 0.10
N THR A 100 -3.44 -7.87 -1.06
CA THR A 100 -4.27 -6.67 -1.16
C THR A 100 -5.66 -6.92 -0.60
N LEU A 101 -6.31 -8.01 -1.03
CA LEU A 101 -7.66 -8.37 -0.57
C LEU A 101 -7.70 -8.63 0.95
N ALA A 102 -6.69 -9.32 1.50
CA ALA A 102 -6.61 -9.56 2.94
C ALA A 102 -6.46 -8.25 3.74
N ASN A 103 -5.63 -7.31 3.27
CA ASN A 103 -5.48 -6.01 3.92
C ASN A 103 -6.76 -5.17 3.82
N ILE A 104 -7.42 -5.15 2.65
CA ILE A 104 -8.70 -4.44 2.48
C ILE A 104 -9.76 -4.99 3.44
N GLN A 105 -9.84 -6.32 3.57
CA GLN A 105 -10.79 -6.95 4.48
C GLN A 105 -10.55 -6.53 5.95
N LEU A 106 -9.28 -6.46 6.38
CA LEU A 106 -8.92 -6.03 7.74
C LEU A 106 -9.12 -4.53 7.97
N LEU A 107 -8.90 -3.69 6.95
CA LEU A 107 -9.17 -2.25 7.05
C LEU A 107 -10.66 -1.92 7.06
N GLY A 108 -11.50 -2.82 6.53
CA GLY A 108 -12.95 -2.69 6.50
C GLY A 108 -13.69 -3.35 7.68
N SER A 109 -12.98 -4.05 8.58
CA SER A 109 -13.54 -4.70 9.77
C SER A 109 -13.44 -3.82 11.00
#